data_AF-A0A5C7Z232-F1
#
_entry.id   AF-A0A5C7Z232-F1
#
_cell.length_a   1.000
_cell.length_b   1.000
_cell.length_c   1.000
_cell.angle_alpha   90.00
_cell.angle_beta   90.00
_cell.angle_gamma   90.00
#
_symmetry.space_group_name_H-M   'P 1'
#
loop_
_entity.id
_entity.type
_entity.pdbx_description
1 polymer ?
#
loop_
_entity_poly.entity_id
_entity_poly.type
_entity_poly.pdbx_seq_one_letter_code
_entity_poly.pdbx_strand_id
1 'polypeptide(L)'
;VQWHYEDIVRDPNIDPVAALDLKRKIDASNQVRTDMVEYIDSYFLDKYKDVQVKPNAKINTESPAWAIDRLSILALKIYHMNEEATRAEATAEHRAKCQEKLNVLLDQKNDMFTSISQLIEDIEAGDKYMKVYKQMKMYNDEELNPVLYQNKK
;
A
#
# COMPACT_ATOMS: atom_id res chain seq x y z
N VAL A 1 6.15 12.62 2.70
CA VAL A 1 5.15 13.48 3.39
C VAL A 1 4.30 12.67 4.38
N GLN A 2 3.46 11.70 3.96
CA GLN A 2 2.64 10.92 4.90
C GLN A 2 3.46 10.19 5.97
N TRP A 3 4.62 9.61 5.61
CA TRP A 3 5.52 8.96 6.58
C TRP A 3 5.89 9.90 7.75
N HIS A 4 6.25 11.15 7.46
CA HIS A 4 6.58 12.11 8.51
C HIS A 4 5.37 12.53 9.35
N TYR A 5 4.16 12.53 8.77
CA TYR A 5 2.95 12.73 9.59
C TYR A 5 2.73 11.57 10.56
N GLU A 6 3.01 10.34 10.13
CA GLU A 6 2.99 9.15 10.99
C GLU A 6 4.06 9.21 12.09
N ASP A 7 5.24 9.75 11.81
CA ASP A 7 6.27 9.96 12.83
C ASP A 7 5.80 10.97 13.89
N ILE A 8 5.26 12.11 13.46
CA ILE A 8 4.85 13.19 14.36
C ILE A 8 3.66 12.77 15.23
N VAL A 9 2.64 12.11 14.64
CA VAL A 9 1.43 11.71 15.38
C VAL A 9 1.69 10.63 16.44
N ARG A 10 2.84 9.97 16.40
CA ARG A 10 3.27 8.96 17.39
C ARG A 10 3.96 9.56 18.62
N ASP A 11 4.20 10.87 18.66
CA ASP A 11 4.69 11.54 19.87
C ASP A 11 3.63 11.47 20.98
N PRO A 12 3.91 10.84 22.14
CA PRO A 12 2.94 10.76 23.24
C PRO A 12 2.58 12.12 23.86
N ASN A 13 3.37 13.16 23.60
CA ASN A 13 3.15 14.50 24.13
C ASN A 13 2.52 15.46 23.11
N ILE A 14 2.09 14.96 21.94
CA ILE A 14 1.50 15.80 20.89
C ILE A 14 0.23 16.52 21.39
N ASP A 15 0.06 17.77 20.96
CA ASP A 15 -1.19 18.49 21.16
C ASP A 15 -2.36 17.73 20.49
N PRO A 16 -3.45 17.41 21.23
CA PRO A 16 -4.55 16.62 20.68
C PRO A 16 -5.25 17.25 19.46
N VAL A 17 -5.29 18.59 19.37
CA VAL A 17 -5.91 19.29 18.24
C VAL A 17 -5.02 19.15 17.01
N ALA A 18 -3.71 19.34 17.17
CA ALA A 18 -2.73 19.10 16.11
C ALA A 18 -2.73 17.63 15.65
N ALA A 19 -2.85 16.67 16.59
CA ALA A 19 -2.93 15.25 16.27
C ALA A 19 -4.15 14.92 15.39
N LEU A 20 -5.30 15.53 15.65
CA LEU A 20 -6.51 15.35 14.84
C LEU A 20 -6.35 15.91 13.42
N ASP A 21 -5.70 17.06 13.26
CA ASP A 21 -5.40 17.63 11.94
C ASP A 21 -4.48 16.71 11.12
N LEU A 22 -3.41 16.21 11.75
CA LEU A 22 -2.52 15.22 11.13
C LEU A 22 -3.26 13.93 10.76
N LYS A 23 -4.13 13.43 11.64
CA LYS A 23 -4.93 12.23 11.37
C LYS A 23 -5.80 12.40 10.13
N ARG A 24 -6.45 13.56 9.98
CA ARG A 24 -7.27 13.87 8.79
C ARG A 24 -6.42 13.91 7.51
N LYS A 25 -5.22 14.48 7.57
CA LYS A 25 -4.27 14.49 6.45
C LYS A 25 -3.80 13.08 6.08
N ILE A 26 -3.50 12.24 7.07
CA ILE A 26 -3.13 10.84 6.88
C ILE A 26 -4.27 10.06 6.21
N ASP A 27 -5.50 10.24 6.70
CA ASP A 27 -6.68 9.57 6.15
C ASP A 27 -6.96 9.97 4.71
N ALA A 28 -6.88 11.27 4.40
CA ALA A 28 -7.02 11.77 3.03
C ALA A 28 -5.94 11.18 2.10
N SER A 29 -4.69 11.12 2.55
CA SER A 29 -3.59 10.53 1.78
C SER A 29 -3.79 9.01 1.56
N ASN A 30 -4.28 8.28 2.57
CA ASN A 30 -4.64 6.86 2.44
C ASN A 30 -5.80 6.63 1.46
N GLN A 31 -6.76 7.56 1.40
CA GLN A 31 -7.86 7.50 0.44
C GLN A 31 -7.34 7.68 -0.98
N VAL A 32 -6.55 8.73 -1.24
CA VAL A 32 -5.91 8.97 -2.56
C VAL A 32 -5.10 7.76 -3.01
N ARG A 33 -4.36 7.11 -2.10
CA ARG A 33 -3.63 5.89 -2.41
C ARG A 33 -4.55 4.76 -2.85
N THR A 34 -5.66 4.56 -2.13
CA THR A 34 -6.63 3.51 -2.49
C THR A 34 -7.30 3.80 -3.82
N ASP A 35 -7.71 5.05 -4.06
CA ASP A 35 -8.33 5.46 -5.32
C ASP A 35 -7.39 5.24 -6.51
N MET A 36 -6.08 5.49 -6.31
CA MET A 36 -5.05 5.21 -7.30
C MET A 36 -4.93 3.70 -7.61
N VAL A 37 -5.02 2.85 -6.58
CA VAL A 37 -5.02 1.40 -6.77
C VAL A 37 -6.21 0.96 -7.61
N GLU A 38 -7.42 1.43 -7.28
CA GLU A 38 -8.63 1.09 -8.06
C GLU A 38 -8.56 1.62 -9.50
N TYR A 39 -7.94 2.78 -9.71
CA TYR A 39 -7.69 3.32 -11.05
C TYR A 39 -6.74 2.43 -11.86
N ILE A 40 -5.62 2.00 -11.28
CA ILE A 40 -4.65 1.11 -11.95
C ILE A 40 -5.29 -0.26 -12.24
N ASP A 41 -6.08 -0.79 -11.32
CA ASP A 41 -6.82 -2.05 -11.53
C ASP A 41 -7.84 -1.93 -12.66
N SER A 42 -8.53 -0.78 -12.75
CA SER A 42 -9.46 -0.51 -13.86
C SER A 42 -8.73 -0.47 -15.20
N TYR A 43 -7.52 0.10 -15.24
CA TYR A 43 -6.67 0.08 -16.43
C TYR A 43 -6.27 -1.34 -16.83
N PHE A 44 -5.81 -2.17 -15.89
CA PHE A 44 -5.40 -3.55 -16.20
C PHE A 44 -6.58 -4.43 -16.62
N LEU A 45 -7.75 -4.25 -16.00
CA LEU A 45 -8.97 -4.91 -16.43
C LEU A 45 -9.33 -4.59 -17.88
N ASP A 46 -9.29 -3.32 -18.27
CA ASP A 46 -9.58 -2.93 -19.65
C ASP A 46 -8.50 -3.45 -20.62
N LYS A 47 -7.23 -3.37 -20.23
CA LYS A 47 -6.09 -3.85 -21.02
C LYS A 47 -6.20 -5.35 -21.34
N TYR A 48 -6.65 -6.16 -20.37
CA TYR A 48 -6.68 -7.62 -20.49
C TYR A 48 -8.08 -8.20 -20.72
N LYS A 49 -9.08 -7.37 -21.04
CA LYS A 49 -10.48 -7.81 -21.23
C LYS A 49 -10.67 -8.85 -22.35
N ASP A 50 -9.81 -8.80 -23.37
CA ASP A 50 -9.90 -9.67 -24.55
C ASP A 50 -9.06 -10.94 -24.42
N VAL A 51 -8.30 -11.08 -23.32
CA VAL A 51 -7.50 -12.28 -23.06
C VAL A 51 -8.42 -13.48 -22.85
N GLN A 52 -8.19 -14.54 -23.61
CA GLN A 52 -8.96 -15.77 -23.50
C GLN A 52 -8.52 -16.56 -22.28
N VAL A 53 -9.34 -16.54 -21.24
CA VAL A 53 -9.10 -17.26 -19.99
C VAL A 53 -9.16 -18.77 -20.23
N LYS A 54 -8.12 -19.49 -19.82
CA LYS A 54 -8.05 -20.95 -19.97
C LYS A 54 -9.07 -21.64 -19.03
N PRO A 55 -9.58 -22.84 -19.37
CA PRO A 55 -10.55 -23.56 -18.54
C PRO A 55 -10.07 -23.86 -17.11
N ASN A 56 -8.76 -23.96 -16.91
CA ASN A 56 -8.11 -24.23 -15.63
C ASN A 56 -7.48 -22.98 -15.00
N ALA A 57 -7.80 -21.79 -15.49
CA ALA A 57 -7.25 -20.54 -14.98
C ALA A 57 -7.58 -20.32 -13.51
N LYS A 58 -6.65 -19.72 -12.78
CA LYS A 58 -6.77 -19.50 -11.33
C LYS A 58 -6.94 -18.03 -11.00
N ILE A 59 -7.49 -17.77 -9.82
CA ILE A 59 -7.50 -16.43 -9.23
C ILE A 59 -6.24 -16.25 -8.38
N ASN A 60 -5.73 -15.02 -8.31
CA ASN A 60 -4.69 -14.64 -7.37
C ASN A 60 -5.29 -13.95 -6.13
N THR A 61 -4.57 -14.00 -4.99
CA THR A 61 -5.03 -13.35 -3.75
C THR A 61 -5.12 -11.84 -3.86
N GLU A 62 -4.22 -11.23 -4.63
CA GLU A 62 -4.14 -9.79 -4.85
C GLU A 62 -4.13 -9.49 -6.36
N SER A 63 -4.69 -8.34 -6.72
CA SER A 63 -4.59 -7.79 -8.07
C SER A 63 -3.21 -7.19 -8.33
N PRO A 64 -2.82 -6.95 -9.60
CA PRO A 64 -1.58 -6.26 -9.92
C PRO A 64 -1.45 -4.90 -9.22
N ALA A 65 -2.52 -4.10 -9.13
CA ALA A 65 -2.44 -2.78 -8.50
C ALA A 65 -2.20 -2.87 -6.99
N TRP A 66 -2.84 -3.80 -6.28
CA TRP A 66 -2.59 -4.02 -4.84
C TRP A 66 -1.18 -4.54 -4.56
N ALA A 67 -0.64 -5.40 -5.43
CA ALA A 67 0.74 -5.85 -5.32
C ALA A 67 1.73 -4.69 -5.52
N ILE A 68 1.45 -3.77 -6.45
CA ILE A 68 2.21 -2.53 -6.67
C ILE A 68 2.09 -1.57 -5.48
N ASP A 69 0.91 -1.42 -4.87
CA ASP A 69 0.72 -0.61 -3.64
C ASP A 69 1.65 -1.09 -2.53
N ARG A 70 1.66 -2.41 -2.28
CA ARG A 70 2.52 -3.02 -1.28
C ARG A 70 4.01 -2.80 -1.60
N LEU A 71 4.39 -2.86 -2.89
CA LEU A 71 5.76 -2.57 -3.34
C LEU A 71 6.12 -1.10 -3.06
N SER A 72 5.19 -0.17 -3.25
CA SER A 72 5.40 1.26 -2.98
C SER A 72 5.64 1.53 -1.49
N ILE A 73 4.89 0.86 -0.61
CA ILE A 73 5.10 0.93 0.85
C ILE A 73 6.45 0.32 1.22
N LEU A 74 6.82 -0.80 0.60
CA LEU A 74 8.12 -1.43 0.82
C LEU A 74 9.28 -0.50 0.40
N ALA A 75 9.14 0.24 -0.70
CA ALA A 75 10.12 1.22 -1.14
C ALA A 75 10.32 2.34 -0.11
N LEU A 76 9.24 2.85 0.52
CA LEU A 76 9.34 3.81 1.62
C LEU A 76 10.08 3.23 2.82
N LYS A 77 9.80 1.97 3.20
CA LYS A 77 10.51 1.30 4.29
C LYS A 77 12.00 1.14 3.99
N ILE A 78 12.36 0.79 2.75
CA ILE A 78 13.75 0.67 2.31
C ILE A 78 14.44 2.02 2.42
N TYR A 79 13.81 3.09 1.95
CA TYR A 79 14.36 4.44 2.02
C TYR A 79 14.72 4.82 3.46
N HIS A 80 13.77 4.76 4.38
CA HIS A 80 14.01 5.15 5.78
C HIS A 80 14.91 4.16 6.54
N MET A 81 14.86 2.86 6.24
CA MET A 81 15.79 1.90 6.83
C MET A 81 17.23 2.16 6.36
N ASN A 82 17.41 2.59 5.12
CA ASN A 82 18.72 2.98 4.60
C ASN A 82 19.25 4.24 5.28
N GLU A 83 18.39 5.24 5.56
CA GLU A 83 18.78 6.40 6.37
C GLU A 83 19.33 5.96 7.74
N GLU A 84 18.66 5.02 8.42
CA GLU A 84 19.12 4.50 9.72
C GLU A 84 20.38 3.63 9.64
N ALA A 85 20.50 2.79 8.60
CA ALA A 85 21.68 1.96 8.38
C ALA A 85 22.94 2.79 8.06
N THR A 86 22.77 3.98 7.49
CA THR A 86 23.86 4.87 7.08
C THR A 86 24.04 6.09 8.00
N ARG A 87 23.25 6.19 9.08
CA ARG A 87 23.29 7.32 10.02
C ARG A 87 24.65 7.42 10.73
N ALA A 88 25.39 8.50 10.43
CA ALA A 88 26.75 8.72 10.92
C ALA A 88 26.82 8.78 12.45
N GLU A 89 25.87 9.48 13.08
CA GLU A 89 25.79 9.67 14.54
C GLU A 89 25.34 8.42 15.31
N ALA A 90 24.87 7.37 14.62
CA ALA A 90 24.46 6.14 15.28
C ALA A 90 25.67 5.29 15.69
N THR A 91 25.47 4.38 16.65
CA THR A 91 26.52 3.42 17.00
C THR A 91 26.75 2.41 15.86
N ALA A 92 27.94 1.83 15.79
CA ALA A 92 28.24 0.80 14.80
C ALA A 92 27.31 -0.42 14.94
N GLU A 93 26.95 -0.79 16.17
CA GLU A 93 25.99 -1.87 16.44
C GLU A 93 24.59 -1.54 15.89
N HIS A 94 24.11 -0.31 16.07
CA HIS A 94 22.83 0.12 15.53
C HIS A 94 22.81 0.06 14.01
N ARG A 95 23.85 0.59 13.36
CA ARG A 95 23.98 0.54 11.89
C ARG A 95 24.01 -0.90 11.38
N ALA A 96 24.76 -1.80 12.03
CA ALA A 96 24.81 -3.21 11.65
C ALA A 96 23.42 -3.88 11.73
N LYS A 97 22.68 -3.68 12.83
CA LYS A 97 21.31 -4.19 12.98
C LYS A 97 20.35 -3.61 11.95
N CYS A 98 20.49 -2.33 11.61
CA CYS A 98 19.66 -1.69 10.57
C CYS A 98 20.03 -2.21 9.17
N GLN A 99 21.31 -2.48 8.91
CA GLN A 99 21.77 -3.07 7.65
C GLN A 99 21.21 -4.48 7.44
N GLU A 100 21.17 -5.31 8.48
CA GLU A 100 20.54 -6.64 8.41
C GLU A 100 19.05 -6.53 8.02
N LYS A 101 18.32 -5.60 8.64
CA LYS A 101 16.92 -5.32 8.29
C LYS A 101 16.78 -4.80 6.87
N LEU A 102 17.67 -3.90 6.44
CA LEU A 102 17.68 -3.36 5.08
C LEU A 102 17.86 -4.47 4.05
N ASN A 103 18.77 -5.42 4.29
CA ASN A 103 18.98 -6.56 3.40
C ASN A 103 17.70 -7.39 3.23
N VAL A 104 16.99 -7.69 4.33
CA VAL A 104 15.70 -8.39 4.26
C VAL A 104 14.67 -7.61 3.44
N LEU A 105 14.59 -6.29 3.60
CA LEU A 105 13.66 -5.47 2.81
C LEU A 105 14.02 -5.46 1.32
N LEU A 106 15.31 -5.46 0.98
CA LEU A 106 15.79 -5.53 -0.40
C LEU A 106 15.48 -6.88 -1.05
N ASP A 107 15.64 -7.98 -0.30
CA ASP A 107 15.25 -9.32 -0.76
C ASP A 107 13.74 -9.40 -1.01
N GLN A 108 12.92 -8.92 -0.06
CA GLN A 108 11.48 -8.82 -0.24
C GLN A 108 11.10 -8.03 -1.50
N LYS A 109 11.83 -6.95 -1.81
CA LYS A 109 11.57 -6.14 -3.01
C LYS A 109 11.80 -6.96 -4.28
N ASN A 110 12.87 -7.75 -4.33
CA ASN A 110 13.19 -8.60 -5.48
C ASN A 110 12.13 -9.71 -5.67
N ASP A 111 11.72 -10.35 -4.57
CA ASP A 111 10.65 -11.36 -4.60
C ASP A 111 9.34 -10.77 -5.10
N MET A 112 8.99 -9.56 -4.63
CA MET A 112 7.79 -8.87 -5.08
C MET A 112 7.84 -8.50 -6.56
N PHE A 113 8.96 -7.96 -7.06
CA PHE A 113 9.10 -7.68 -8.50
C PHE A 113 8.93 -8.93 -9.36
N THR A 114 9.57 -10.03 -8.94
CA THR A 114 9.48 -11.32 -9.65
C THR A 114 8.04 -11.82 -9.64
N SER A 115 7.38 -11.84 -8.47
CA SER A 115 6.00 -12.32 -8.34
C SER A 115 4.99 -11.45 -9.07
N ILE A 116 5.17 -10.12 -9.13
CA ILE A 116 4.31 -9.21 -9.88
C ILE A 116 4.46 -9.45 -11.38
N SER A 117 5.71 -9.60 -11.85
CA SER A 117 5.99 -9.87 -13.26
C SER A 117 5.35 -11.19 -13.69
N GLN A 118 5.53 -12.25 -12.90
CA GLN A 118 4.90 -13.55 -13.15
C GLN A 118 3.36 -13.45 -13.13
N LEU A 119 2.78 -12.68 -12.21
CA LEU A 119 1.33 -12.49 -12.17
C LEU A 119 0.82 -11.84 -13.46
N ILE A 120 1.51 -10.83 -13.97
CA ILE A 120 1.14 -10.14 -15.21
C ILE A 120 1.28 -11.10 -16.41
N GLU A 121 2.37 -11.86 -16.50
CA GLU A 121 2.58 -12.87 -17.54
C GLU A 121 1.50 -13.96 -17.50
N ASP A 122 1.14 -14.45 -16.31
CA ASP A 122 0.07 -15.44 -16.12
C ASP A 122 -1.29 -14.89 -16.57
N ILE A 123 -1.56 -13.60 -16.33
CA ILE A 123 -2.78 -12.93 -16.79
C ILE A 123 -2.76 -12.81 -18.32
N GLU A 124 -1.66 -12.39 -18.92
CA GLU A 124 -1.50 -12.27 -20.37
C GLU A 124 -1.65 -13.61 -21.10
N ALA A 125 -1.17 -14.69 -20.48
CA ALA A 125 -1.29 -16.05 -21.01
C ALA A 125 -2.67 -16.70 -20.75
N GLY A 126 -3.56 -16.04 -19.99
CA GLY A 126 -4.86 -16.58 -19.60
C GLY A 126 -4.80 -17.71 -18.57
N ASP A 127 -3.65 -17.92 -17.91
CA ASP A 127 -3.47 -18.88 -16.80
C ASP A 127 -4.03 -18.34 -15.47
N LYS A 128 -4.12 -17.02 -15.36
CA LYS A 128 -4.86 -16.33 -14.31
C LYS A 128 -5.84 -15.33 -14.91
N TYR A 129 -6.90 -15.03 -14.17
CA TYR A 129 -7.84 -13.98 -14.54
C TYR A 129 -7.91 -12.91 -13.46
N MET A 130 -8.19 -11.69 -13.89
CA MET A 130 -8.37 -10.58 -12.97
C MET A 130 -9.79 -10.59 -12.39
N LYS A 131 -9.87 -10.41 -11.07
CA LYS A 131 -11.12 -10.11 -10.37
C LYS A 131 -10.82 -9.02 -9.36
N VAL A 132 -11.45 -7.86 -9.55
CA VAL A 132 -11.24 -6.69 -8.68
C VAL A 132 -12.45 -6.53 -7.77
N TYR A 133 -12.19 -6.04 -6.56
CA TYR A 133 -13.22 -5.65 -5.61
C TYR A 133 -12.99 -4.18 -5.27
N LYS A 134 -14.02 -3.35 -5.44
CA LYS A 134 -13.99 -1.97 -4.96
C LYS A 134 -14.01 -1.94 -3.43
N GLN A 135 -13.43 -0.91 -2.85
CA GLN A 135 -13.38 -0.74 -1.41
C GLN A 135 -14.78 -0.53 -0.83
N MET A 136 -15.11 -1.29 0.21
CA MET A 136 -16.39 -1.23 0.90
C MET A 136 -16.26 -0.44 2.22
N LYS A 137 -15.88 0.83 2.15
CA LYS A 137 -15.71 1.68 3.34
C LYS A 137 -17.05 2.26 3.80
N MET A 138 -17.55 1.77 4.94
CA MET A 138 -18.82 2.23 5.51
C MET A 138 -18.74 3.61 6.19
N TYR A 139 -17.60 3.94 6.82
CA TYR A 139 -17.48 5.13 7.68
C TYR A 139 -17.21 6.43 6.91
N ASN A 140 -16.83 6.34 5.64
CA ASN A 140 -16.68 7.52 4.78
C ASN A 140 -17.99 7.88 4.06
N ASP A 141 -18.97 6.99 4.10
CA ASP A 141 -20.26 7.17 3.46
C ASP A 141 -21.24 7.81 4.47
N GLU A 142 -21.81 8.95 4.11
CA GLU A 142 -22.75 9.69 4.96
C GLU A 142 -24.04 8.90 5.25
N GLU A 143 -24.44 7.99 4.36
CA GLU A 143 -25.63 7.15 4.51
C GLU A 143 -25.38 5.94 5.41
N LEU A 144 -24.11 5.54 5.56
CA LEU A 144 -23.71 4.33 6.30
C LEU A 144 -23.01 4.63 7.63
N ASN A 145 -22.48 5.84 7.83
CA ASN A 145 -21.82 6.22 9.07
C ASN A 145 -22.82 6.74 10.12
N PRO A 146 -23.02 6.03 11.26
CA PRO A 146 -23.95 6.44 12.31
C PRO A 146 -23.71 7.83 12.85
N VAL A 147 -22.46 8.27 12.96
CA VAL A 147 -22.12 9.60 13.46
C VAL A 147 -22.58 10.69 12.48
N LEU A 148 -22.63 10.40 11.18
CA LEU A 148 -23.00 11.37 10.15
C LEU A 148 -24.53 11.41 9.94
N TYR A 149 -25.19 10.25 9.84
CA TYR A 149 -26.64 10.22 9.61
C TYR A 149 -27.47 10.46 10.88
N GLN A 150 -26.99 10.15 12.09
CA GLN A 150 -27.73 10.45 13.33
C GLN A 150 -27.73 11.93 13.66
N ASN A 151 -26.72 12.68 13.21
CA ASN A 151 -26.62 14.14 13.38
C ASN A 151 -27.47 14.92 12.35
N LYS A 152 -28.15 14.25 11.41
CA LYS A 152 -29.10 14.86 10.45
C LYS A 152 -30.56 14.86 10.95
N LYS A 153 -30.80 14.55 12.25
CA LYS A 153 -32.14 14.60 12.86
C LYS A 153 -32.41 15.92 13.58
#